data_AF-A0A7H0VFI9-F1
#
_entry.id   AF-A0A7H0VFI9-F1
#
_cell.length_a   1.000
_cell.length_b   1.000
_cell.length_c   1.000
_cell.angle_alpha   90.00
_cell.angle_beta   90.00
_cell.angle_gamma   90.00
#
_symmetry.space_group_name_H-M   'P 1'
#
loop_
_entity.id
_entity.type
_entity.pdbx_description
1 polymer ?
#
loop_
_entity_poly.entity_id
_entity_poly.type
_entity_poly.pdbx_seq_one_letter_code
_entity_poly.pdbx_strand_id
1 'polypeptide(L)'
;MSVVFFSITALVIFGLLFLFHRKMALQMQYLQIKAGKKVGTLKSFLFFDWKDIKERNLRAEAFLLFPMLYAVPIEEDEKGEVLELKQKIKRSHVGIYFCLILFIVLGILSEKVIPA
;
A
#
# COMPACT_ATOMS: atom_id res chain seq x y z
N MET A 1 -10.61 1.38 29.46
CA MET A 1 -10.41 2.34 28.35
C MET A 1 -9.10 2.09 27.61
N SER A 2 -7.97 1.94 28.31
CA SER A 2 -6.65 1.79 27.66
C SER A 2 -6.54 0.55 26.74
N VAL A 3 -7.08 -0.61 27.12
CA VAL A 3 -7.07 -1.81 26.25
C VAL A 3 -7.78 -1.55 24.92
N VAL A 4 -8.97 -0.95 24.95
CA VAL A 4 -9.74 -0.62 23.73
C VAL A 4 -8.96 0.35 22.86
N PHE A 5 -8.35 1.38 23.45
CA PHE A 5 -7.50 2.33 22.73
C PHE A 5 -6.31 1.65 22.05
N PHE A 6 -5.60 0.75 22.75
CA PHE A 6 -4.49 -0.01 22.18
C PHE A 6 -4.96 -0.96 21.08
N SER A 7 -6.09 -1.63 21.23
CA SER A 7 -6.66 -2.50 20.20
C SER A 7 -7.03 -1.73 18.93
N ILE A 8 -7.65 -0.56 19.06
CA ILE A 8 -7.99 0.30 17.92
C ILE A 8 -6.70 0.81 17.24
N THR A 9 -5.73 1.25 18.03
CA THR A 9 -4.43 1.70 17.50
C THR A 9 -3.72 0.60 16.73
N ALA A 10 -3.66 -0.62 17.29
CA ALA A 10 -3.08 -1.78 16.63
C ALA A 10 -3.82 -2.11 15.32
N LEU A 11 -5.15 -2.00 15.30
CA LEU A 11 -5.96 -2.22 14.09
C LEU A 11 -5.66 -1.17 13.01
N VAL A 12 -5.49 0.10 13.38
CA VAL A 12 -5.11 1.17 12.42
C VAL A 12 -3.71 0.92 11.85
N ILE A 13 -2.74 0.56 12.69
CA ILE A 13 -1.37 0.21 12.23
C ILE A 13 -1.40 -1.00 11.30
N PHE A 14 -2.15 -2.05 11.67
CA PHE A 14 -2.31 -3.22 10.82
C PHE A 14 -2.96 -2.85 9.48
N GLY A 15 -3.97 -1.99 9.50
CA GLY A 15 -4.61 -1.43 8.30
C GLY A 15 -3.62 -0.69 7.40
N LEU A 16 -2.75 0.15 7.97
CA LEU A 16 -1.69 0.83 7.22
C LEU A 16 -0.75 -0.16 6.54
N LEU A 17 -0.21 -1.13 7.30
CA LEU A 17 0.72 -2.13 6.78
C LEU A 17 0.06 -2.98 5.67
N PHE A 18 -1.19 -3.39 5.88
CA PHE A 18 -1.95 -4.15 4.90
C PHE A 18 -2.17 -3.36 3.60
N LEU A 19 -2.58 -2.09 3.71
CA LEU A 19 -2.80 -1.24 2.53
C LEU A 19 -1.51 -0.93 1.78
N PHE A 20 -0.40 -0.71 2.51
CA PHE A 20 0.92 -0.53 1.91
C PHE A 20 1.36 -1.78 1.15
N HIS A 21 1.21 -2.95 1.78
CA HIS A 21 1.51 -4.24 1.16
C HIS A 21 0.68 -4.47 -0.10
N ARG A 22 -0.64 -4.25 -0.02
CA ARG A 22 -1.54 -4.35 -1.17
C ARG A 22 -1.15 -3.38 -2.29
N LYS A 23 -0.83 -2.12 -1.96
CA LYS A 23 -0.33 -1.11 -2.91
C LYS A 23 0.90 -1.63 -3.65
N MET A 24 1.89 -2.13 -2.91
CA MET A 24 3.13 -2.66 -3.45
C MET A 24 2.91 -3.84 -4.41
N ALA A 25 2.05 -4.79 -4.03
CA ALA A 25 1.72 -5.92 -4.90
C ALA A 25 1.05 -5.46 -6.20
N LEU A 26 0.11 -4.51 -6.13
CA LEU A 26 -0.51 -3.94 -7.33
C LEU A 26 0.52 -3.21 -8.21
N GLN A 27 1.48 -2.50 -7.63
CA GLN A 27 2.54 -1.82 -8.38
C GLN A 27 3.48 -2.80 -9.09
N MET A 28 3.75 -3.96 -8.49
CA MET A 28 4.49 -5.01 -9.18
C MET A 28 3.70 -5.61 -10.35
N GLN A 29 2.40 -5.86 -10.16
CA GLN A 29 1.52 -6.33 -11.25
C GLN A 29 1.52 -5.33 -12.41
N TYR A 30 1.53 -4.03 -12.10
CA TYR A 30 1.61 -2.96 -13.11
C TYR A 30 2.87 -3.09 -13.96
N LEU A 31 4.03 -3.20 -13.31
CA LEU A 31 5.31 -3.34 -13.98
C LEU A 31 5.39 -4.64 -14.80
N GLN A 32 4.80 -5.73 -14.31
CA GLN A 32 4.72 -6.99 -15.04
C GLN A 32 3.88 -6.86 -16.31
N ILE A 33 2.68 -6.25 -16.24
CA ILE A 33 1.83 -6.01 -17.41
C ILE A 33 2.55 -5.11 -18.42
N LYS A 34 3.17 -4.02 -17.95
CA LYS A 34 3.94 -3.11 -18.80
C LYS A 34 5.13 -3.80 -19.50
N ALA A 35 5.71 -4.80 -18.86
CA ALA A 35 6.79 -5.62 -19.41
C ALA A 35 6.30 -6.82 -20.25
N GLY A 36 4.99 -6.97 -20.49
CA GLY A 36 4.41 -8.12 -21.19
C GLY A 36 4.55 -9.46 -20.46
N LYS A 37 4.77 -9.43 -19.14
CA LYS A 37 4.97 -10.62 -18.30
C LYS A 37 3.65 -11.06 -17.66
N LYS A 38 3.58 -12.35 -17.33
CA LYS A 38 2.46 -12.91 -16.58
C LYS A 38 2.34 -12.25 -15.20
N VAL A 39 1.12 -11.85 -14.86
CA VAL A 39 0.80 -11.16 -13.61
C VAL A 39 0.92 -12.13 -12.42
N GLY A 40 1.74 -11.76 -11.45
CA GLY A 40 1.89 -12.48 -10.19
C GLY A 40 0.70 -12.27 -9.24
N THR A 41 0.55 -13.17 -8.27
CA THR A 41 -0.53 -13.05 -7.26
C THR A 41 -0.07 -12.18 -6.08
N LEU A 42 -1.01 -11.70 -5.25
CA LEU A 42 -0.65 -11.02 -3.99
C LEU A 42 0.25 -11.89 -3.09
N LYS A 43 0.08 -13.23 -3.12
CA LYS A 43 0.91 -14.16 -2.35
C LYS A 43 2.36 -14.21 -2.81
N SER A 44 2.63 -14.04 -4.11
CA SER A 44 4.01 -13.98 -4.62
C SER A 44 4.74 -12.71 -4.19
N PHE A 45 4.04 -11.70 -3.64
CA PHE A 45 4.70 -10.59 -2.98
C PHE A 45 5.24 -11.00 -1.60
N LEU A 46 4.46 -11.77 -0.84
CA LEU A 46 4.75 -12.10 0.55
C LEU A 46 5.82 -13.18 0.68
N PHE A 47 5.82 -14.15 -0.25
CA PHE A 47 6.82 -15.20 -0.35
C PHE A 47 7.65 -15.00 -1.61
N PHE A 48 8.93 -14.66 -1.45
CA PHE A 48 9.83 -14.36 -2.56
C PHE A 48 11.28 -14.63 -2.21
N ASP A 49 12.12 -14.72 -3.23
CA ASP A 49 13.54 -15.01 -3.02
C ASP A 49 14.36 -13.72 -2.91
N TRP A 50 14.86 -13.45 -1.71
CA TRP A 50 15.78 -12.33 -1.46
C TRP A 50 17.15 -12.50 -2.15
N LYS A 51 17.47 -13.70 -2.63
CA LYS A 51 18.70 -13.97 -3.38
C LYS A 51 18.55 -13.66 -4.87
N ASP A 52 17.32 -13.60 -5.39
CA ASP A 52 17.08 -13.23 -6.78
C ASP A 52 17.18 -11.70 -6.97
N ILE A 53 18.21 -11.28 -7.71
CA ILE A 53 18.45 -9.88 -8.06
C ILE A 53 17.29 -9.30 -8.88
N LYS A 54 16.69 -10.07 -9.79
CA LYS A 54 15.60 -9.60 -10.66
C LYS A 54 14.35 -9.31 -9.85
N GLU A 55 13.98 -10.18 -8.90
CA GLU A 55 12.83 -9.96 -8.03
C GLU A 55 13.02 -8.76 -7.11
N ARG A 56 14.23 -8.59 -6.56
CA ARG A 56 14.57 -7.42 -5.73
C ARG A 56 14.47 -6.11 -6.52
N ASN A 57 15.02 -6.07 -7.74
CA ASN A 57 14.96 -4.87 -8.57
C ASN A 57 13.52 -4.52 -8.95
N LEU A 58 12.70 -5.51 -9.31
CA LEU A 58 11.27 -5.30 -9.61
C LEU A 58 10.53 -4.71 -8.41
N ARG A 59 10.84 -5.16 -7.19
CA ARG A 59 10.25 -4.62 -5.95
C ARG A 59 10.69 -3.20 -5.65
N ALA A 60 11.98 -2.93 -5.82
CA ALA A 60 12.52 -1.58 -5.62
C ALA A 60 11.88 -0.59 -6.61
N GLU A 61 11.75 -0.99 -7.88
CA GLU A 61 11.06 -0.20 -8.90
C GLU A 61 9.57 -0.01 -8.55
N ALA A 62 8.87 -1.08 -8.14
CA ALA A 62 7.48 -1.00 -7.72
C ALA A 62 7.29 -0.07 -6.50
N PHE A 63 8.25 -0.05 -5.58
CA PHE A 63 8.21 0.79 -4.38
C PHE A 63 8.29 2.28 -4.71
N LEU A 64 9.15 2.62 -5.67
CA LEU A 64 9.34 4.00 -6.13
C LEU A 64 8.24 4.46 -7.09
N LEU A 65 7.53 3.52 -7.71
CA LEU A 65 6.41 3.84 -8.59
C LEU A 65 5.27 4.51 -7.80
N PHE A 66 4.61 5.49 -8.40
CA PHE A 66 3.49 6.26 -7.81
C PHE A 66 3.76 6.64 -6.36
N PRO A 67 4.70 7.58 -6.13
CA PRO A 67 5.05 8.03 -4.79
C PRO A 67 3.80 8.60 -4.10
N MET A 68 3.72 8.37 -2.79
CA MET A 68 2.65 8.99 -2.00
C MET A 68 2.74 10.51 -2.09
N LEU A 69 1.61 11.16 -1.87
CA LEU A 69 1.34 12.59 -2.02
C LEU A 69 1.30 13.10 -3.48
N TYR A 70 1.56 12.23 -4.46
CA TYR A 70 1.37 12.53 -5.87
C TYR A 70 0.15 11.79 -6.44
N ALA A 71 -0.42 12.34 -7.52
CA ALA A 71 -1.49 11.68 -8.23
C ALA A 71 -0.97 10.42 -8.95
N VAL A 72 -1.80 9.38 -8.99
CA VAL A 72 -1.60 8.27 -9.94
C VAL A 72 -2.07 8.77 -11.30
N PRO A 73 -1.18 8.97 -12.29
CA PRO A 73 -1.57 9.46 -13.60
C PRO A 73 -2.43 8.41 -14.29
N ILE A 74 -3.60 8.81 -14.77
CA ILE A 74 -4.50 7.98 -15.59
C ILE A 74 -4.68 8.74 -16.89
N GLU A 75 -4.25 8.14 -17.99
CA GLU A 75 -4.34 8.75 -19.33
C GLU A 75 -5.72 8.41 -19.96
N GLU A 76 -6.21 9.23 -20.88
CA GLU A 76 -7.56 9.07 -21.45
C GLU A 76 -7.71 7.84 -22.34
N ASP A 77 -6.62 7.39 -22.94
CA ASP A 77 -6.53 6.21 -23.79
C ASP A 77 -6.26 4.91 -23.00
N GLU A 78 -5.91 5.00 -21.71
CA GLU A 78 -5.71 3.83 -20.85
C GLU A 78 -7.03 3.10 -20.62
N LYS A 79 -7.09 1.85 -21.10
CA LYS A 79 -8.26 0.97 -21.01
C LYS A 79 -7.88 -0.41 -20.46
N GLY A 80 -8.90 -1.15 -20.03
CA GLY A 80 -8.75 -2.55 -19.60
C GLY A 80 -7.95 -2.70 -18.30
N GLU A 81 -7.12 -3.73 -18.24
CA GLU A 81 -6.45 -4.18 -17.01
C GLU A 81 -5.56 -3.11 -16.37
N VAL A 82 -4.88 -2.28 -17.18
CA VAL A 82 -3.98 -1.22 -16.68
C VAL A 82 -4.75 -0.13 -15.95
N LEU A 83 -5.87 0.32 -16.54
CA LEU A 83 -6.74 1.31 -15.93
C LEU A 83 -7.30 0.81 -14.59
N GLU A 84 -7.82 -0.42 -14.56
CA GLU A 84 -8.33 -1.01 -13.33
C GLU A 84 -7.27 -1.07 -12.23
N LEU A 85 -6.04 -1.41 -12.61
CA LEU A 85 -4.94 -1.56 -11.68
C LEU A 85 -4.50 -0.21 -11.10
N LYS A 86 -4.35 0.83 -11.94
CA LYS A 86 -4.08 2.20 -11.49
C LYS A 86 -5.19 2.72 -10.58
N GLN A 87 -6.45 2.44 -10.88
CA GLN A 87 -7.56 2.78 -9.99
C GLN A 87 -7.50 2.04 -8.64
N LYS A 88 -7.14 0.75 -8.63
CA LYS A 88 -6.94 -0.03 -7.39
C LYS A 88 -5.78 0.57 -6.56
N ILE A 89 -4.68 0.98 -7.20
CA ILE A 89 -3.55 1.66 -6.54
C ILE A 89 -3.99 3.00 -5.96
N LYS A 90 -4.74 3.82 -6.70
CA LYS A 90 -5.30 5.09 -6.24
C LYS A 90 -6.20 4.90 -5.01
N ARG A 91 -7.06 3.88 -5.02
CA ARG A 91 -7.90 3.53 -3.86
C ARG A 91 -7.06 3.14 -2.64
N SER A 92 -5.98 2.38 -2.82
CA SER A 92 -5.05 2.08 -1.72
C SER A 92 -4.37 3.33 -1.16
N HIS A 93 -4.00 4.32 -1.99
CA HIS A 93 -3.45 5.60 -1.50
C HIS A 93 -4.46 6.34 -0.62
N VAL A 94 -5.70 6.47 -1.10
CA VAL A 94 -6.78 7.11 -0.33
C VAL A 94 -6.98 6.41 1.02
N GLY A 95 -7.00 5.08 1.02
CA GLY A 95 -7.07 4.30 2.25
C GLY A 95 -5.89 4.56 3.21
N ILE A 96 -4.66 4.62 2.68
CA ILE A 96 -3.47 4.92 3.50
C ILE A 96 -3.58 6.31 4.13
N TYR A 97 -3.98 7.33 3.36
CA TYR A 97 -4.17 8.67 3.92
C TYR A 97 -5.23 8.69 5.02
N PHE A 98 -6.34 7.98 4.82
CA PHE A 98 -7.38 7.88 5.84
C PHE A 98 -6.85 7.23 7.13
N CYS A 99 -6.11 6.12 7.01
CA CYS A 99 -5.50 5.48 8.18
C CYS A 99 -4.43 6.36 8.85
N LEU A 100 -3.67 7.16 8.10
CA LEU A 100 -2.71 8.12 8.66
C LEU A 100 -3.43 9.21 9.46
N ILE A 101 -4.55 9.75 8.95
CA ILE A 101 -5.37 10.72 9.67
C ILE A 101 -5.86 10.12 10.99
N LEU A 102 -6.41 8.90 10.96
CA LEU A 102 -6.85 8.20 12.18
C LEU A 102 -5.69 7.97 13.15
N PHE A 103 -4.52 7.59 12.65
CA PHE A 103 -3.34 7.37 13.47
C PHE A 103 -2.89 8.65 14.18
N ILE A 104 -2.88 9.79 13.48
CA ILE A 104 -2.56 11.10 14.07
C ILE A 104 -3.58 11.46 15.15
N VAL A 105 -4.88 11.30 14.88
CA VAL A 105 -5.96 11.57 15.86
C VAL A 105 -5.80 10.70 17.11
N LEU A 106 -5.47 9.41 16.95
CA LEU A 106 -5.21 8.52 18.07
C LEU A 106 -3.97 8.94 18.86
N GLY A 107 -2.91 9.40 18.18
CA GLY A 107 -1.73 9.98 18.82
C GLY A 107 -2.08 11.15 19.72
N ILE A 108 -2.89 12.10 19.24
CA ILE A 108 -3.36 13.25 20.03
C ILE A 108 -4.21 12.78 21.22
N LEU A 109 -5.07 11.78 21.01
CA LEU A 109 -5.91 11.24 22.09
C LEU A 109 -5.13 10.43 23.14
N SER A 110 -3.93 9.95 22.81
CA SER A 110 -3.12 9.14 23.72
C SER A 110 -2.78 9.88 25.01
N GLU A 111 -2.54 11.20 24.96
CA GLU A 111 -2.26 12.06 26.11
C GLU A 111 -3.39 12.05 27.15
N LYS A 112 -4.63 11.79 26.72
CA LYS A 112 -5.80 11.73 27.60
C LYS A 112 -6.03 10.33 28.19
N VAL A 113 -5.46 9.30 27.58
CA VAL A 113 -5.73 7.88 27.89
C VAL A 113 -4.58 7.23 28.65
N ILE A 114 -3.34 7.71 28.42
CA ILE A 114 -2.13 7.26 29.11
C ILE A 114 -1.80 8.34 30.15
N PRO A 115 -2.10 8.10 31.45
CA PRO A 115 -1.67 9.03 32.50
C PRO A 115 -0.14 9.11 32.53
N ALA A 116 0.38 10.33 32.70
CA ALA A 116 1.82 10.60 32.83
C ALA A 116 2.44 9.92 34.06
#